data_AF-A0A9X1I559-F1
#
_entry.id   AF-A0A9X1I559-F1
#
_cell.length_a   1.000
_cell.length_b   1.000
_cell.length_c   1.000
_cell.angle_alpha   90.00
_cell.angle_beta   90.00
_cell.angle_gamma   90.00
#
_symmetry.space_group_name_H-M   'P 1'
#
loop_
_entity.id
_entity.type
_entity.pdbx_description
1 polymer ?
#
loop_
_entity_poly.entity_id
_entity_poly.type
_entity_poly.pdbx_seq_one_letter_code
_entity_poly.pdbx_strand_id
1 'polypeptide(L)'
;DILNAEDVGNVLTYDFVSDLPETTTIYVSITPYNAVGDAVSCTEESFSTETLPTVPMCTTLTSPLNGSTDVSITTNLSWTAISDATGYKLT
;
A
#
# COMPACT_ATOMS: atom_id res chain seq x y z
N ASP A 1 10.13 5.82 15.96
CA ASP A 1 9.38 4.93 16.85
C ASP A 1 7.91 5.23 16.67
N ILE A 2 7.07 4.22 16.46
CA ILE A 2 5.63 4.41 16.13
C ILE A 2 4.81 4.53 17.42
N LEU A 3 5.23 3.86 18.50
CA LEU A 3 4.67 3.98 19.85
C LEU A 3 5.80 3.85 20.85
N ASN A 4 5.70 4.54 21.98
CA ASN A 4 6.70 4.47 23.04
C ASN A 4 6.08 3.89 24.31
N ALA A 5 6.21 2.57 24.48
CA ALA A 5 5.72 1.83 25.66
C ALA A 5 4.23 2.08 26.00
N GLU A 6 3.37 2.07 24.98
CA GLU A 6 1.92 2.23 25.15
C GLU A 6 1.31 0.98 25.84
N ASP A 7 0.55 1.19 26.92
CA ASP A 7 -0.18 0.13 27.59
C ASP A 7 -1.57 -0.04 26.98
N VAL A 8 -1.77 -1.18 26.30
CA VAL A 8 -3.01 -1.51 25.59
C VAL A 8 -3.91 -2.45 26.40
N GLY A 9 -3.51 -2.82 27.62
CA GLY A 9 -4.22 -3.76 28.48
C GLY A 9 -4.23 -5.20 27.95
N ASN A 10 -5.19 -5.99 28.42
CA ASN A 10 -5.33 -7.41 28.03
C ASN A 10 -6.12 -7.55 26.71
N VAL A 11 -5.50 -7.07 25.62
CA VAL A 11 -6.00 -7.23 24.26
C VAL A 11 -4.96 -7.99 23.42
N LEU A 12 -5.42 -8.62 22.34
CA LEU A 12 -4.55 -9.38 21.43
C LEU A 12 -4.39 -8.69 20.07
N THR A 13 -4.92 -7.48 19.93
CA THR A 13 -4.91 -6.68 18.71
C THR A 13 -4.79 -5.21 19.09
N TYR A 14 -4.05 -4.45 18.29
CA TYR A 14 -3.93 -3.01 18.42
C TYR A 14 -4.23 -2.36 17.07
N ASP A 15 -5.11 -1.36 17.05
CA ASP A 15 -5.45 -0.57 15.88
C ASP A 15 -4.82 0.81 16.01
N PHE A 16 -4.05 1.22 15.01
CA PHE A 16 -3.35 2.50 15.04
C PHE A 16 -4.31 3.63 14.68
N VAL A 17 -4.14 4.81 15.29
CA VAL A 17 -4.93 6.01 14.96
C VAL A 17 -4.69 6.46 13.50
N SER A 18 -3.55 6.09 12.93
CA SER A 18 -3.20 6.33 11.54
C SER A 18 -2.52 5.09 10.97
N ASP A 19 -2.69 4.87 9.67
CA ASP A 19 -2.03 3.75 8.99
C ASP A 19 -0.51 3.79 9.18
N LEU A 20 0.11 2.61 9.17
CA LEU A 20 1.56 2.48 9.22
C LEU A 20 2.21 3.17 7.99
N PRO A 21 3.40 3.77 8.16
CA PRO A 21 4.10 4.39 7.04
C PRO A 21 4.49 3.34 5.99
N GLU A 22 4.36 3.68 4.71
CA GLU A 22 4.74 2.79 3.59
C GLU A 22 6.25 2.61 3.48
N THR A 23 6.70 1.52 2.85
CA THR A 23 8.12 1.23 2.56
C THR A 23 9.05 1.35 3.76
N THR A 24 8.54 1.10 4.96
CA THR A 24 9.25 1.32 6.22
C THR A 24 9.40 0.01 6.99
N THR A 25 10.60 -0.25 7.51
CA THR A 25 10.82 -1.35 8.45
C THR A 25 10.36 -0.94 9.84
N ILE A 26 9.39 -1.67 10.38
CA ILE A 26 8.82 -1.50 11.70
C ILE A 26 9.45 -2.51 12.64
N TYR A 27 9.75 -2.07 13.85
CA TYR A 27 10.23 -2.90 14.96
C TYR A 27 9.16 -2.90 16.05
N VAL A 28 8.91 -4.05 16.64
CA VAL A 28 7.91 -4.22 17.70
C VAL A 28 8.46 -5.12 18.81
N SER A 29 8.23 -4.72 20.05
CA SER A 29 8.45 -5.56 21.22
C SER A 29 7.16 -5.61 22.03
N ILE A 30 6.70 -6.82 22.36
CA ILE A 30 5.47 -7.04 23.11
C ILE A 30 5.85 -7.52 24.51
N THR A 31 5.57 -6.70 25.52
CA THR A 31 5.88 -7.00 26.91
C THR A 31 4.59 -7.30 27.69
N PRO A 32 4.24 -8.57 27.91
CA PRO A 32 3.13 -8.89 28.79
C PRO A 32 3.51 -8.56 30.24
N TYR A 33 2.54 -8.10 31.02
CA TYR A 33 2.69 -7.75 32.42
C TYR A 33 1.56 -8.32 33.27
N ASN A 34 1.78 -8.42 34.57
CA ASN A 34 0.73 -8.76 35.55
C ASN A 34 1.03 -8.05 36.89
N ALA A 35 0.27 -8.38 37.95
CA ALA A 35 0.43 -7.76 39.27
C ALA A 35 1.81 -7.96 39.93
N VAL A 36 2.62 -8.91 39.45
CA VAL A 36 3.99 -9.17 39.91
C VAL A 36 5.01 -8.29 39.17
N GLY A 37 4.71 -7.91 37.92
CA GLY A 37 5.57 -7.06 37.10
C GLY A 37 5.57 -7.46 35.62
N ASP A 38 6.55 -6.94 34.89
CA ASP A 38 6.71 -7.11 33.45
C ASP A 38 7.55 -8.34 33.10
N ALA A 39 7.24 -8.98 31.97
CA ALA A 39 8.12 -10.00 31.41
C ALA A 39 9.46 -9.39 31.00
N VAL A 40 10.55 -10.08 31.34
CA VAL A 40 11.91 -9.66 30.98
C VAL A 40 12.37 -10.41 29.73
N SER A 41 13.24 -9.77 28.94
CA SER A 41 13.86 -10.35 27.75
C SER A 41 12.86 -10.80 26.66
N CYS A 42 11.79 -10.03 26.44
CA CYS A 42 10.92 -10.23 25.29
C CYS A 42 11.70 -10.03 23.98
N THR A 43 11.40 -10.86 22.99
CA THR A 43 12.01 -10.78 21.66
C THR A 43 11.52 -9.53 20.93
N GLU A 44 12.42 -8.84 20.24
CA GLU A 44 12.06 -7.82 19.26
C GLU A 44 11.81 -8.49 17.90
N GLU A 45 10.68 -8.15 17.29
CA GLU A 45 10.30 -8.61 15.95
C GLU A 45 10.32 -7.42 14.98
N SER A 46 10.47 -7.70 13.69
CA SER A 46 10.40 -6.67 12.66
C SER A 46 9.72 -7.14 11.38
N PHE A 47 9.09 -6.20 10.68
CA PHE A 47 8.47 -6.40 9.38
C PHE A 47 8.61 -5.14 8.54
N SER A 48 8.46 -5.25 7.21
CA SER A 48 8.46 -4.11 6.31
C SER A 48 7.06 -3.91 5.71
N THR A 49 6.60 -2.67 5.64
CA THR A 49 5.33 -2.30 5.00
C THR A 49 5.48 -2.23 3.48
N GLU A 50 4.36 -2.43 2.77
CA GLU A 50 4.32 -2.33 1.30
C GLU A 50 4.41 -0.88 0.82
N THR A 51 4.51 -0.70 -0.51
CA THR A 51 4.25 0.57 -1.18
C THR A 51 2.77 0.64 -1.53
N LEU A 52 2.09 1.70 -1.13
CA LEU A 52 0.67 1.86 -1.48
C LEU A 52 0.54 2.18 -2.98
N PRO A 53 -0.39 1.52 -3.70
CA PRO A 53 -0.63 1.88 -5.08
C PRO A 53 -1.20 3.29 -5.17
N THR A 54 -0.54 4.14 -5.96
CA THR A 54 -1.05 5.47 -6.30
C THR A 54 -2.12 5.37 -7.38
N VAL A 55 -3.00 6.37 -7.45
CA VAL A 55 -3.95 6.48 -8.57
C VAL A 55 -3.14 6.66 -9.86
N PRO A 56 -3.24 5.76 -10.85
CA PRO A 56 -2.50 5.89 -12.09
C PRO A 56 -2.90 7.15 -12.86
N MET A 57 -1.95 7.76 -13.56
CA MET A 57 -2.25 8.88 -14.45
C MET A 57 -3.13 8.43 -15.63
N CYS A 58 -3.90 9.36 -16.19
CA CYS A 58 -4.65 9.11 -17.42
C CYS A 58 -3.69 8.75 -18.57
N THR A 59 -4.06 7.75 -19.37
CA THR A 59 -3.40 7.45 -20.64
C THR A 59 -4.07 8.19 -21.80
N THR A 60 -3.37 8.26 -22.94
CA THR A 60 -3.85 8.84 -24.19
C THR A 60 -3.79 7.82 -25.32
N LEU A 61 -4.79 7.86 -26.20
CA LEU A 61 -4.83 7.06 -27.42
C LEU A 61 -3.66 7.44 -28.34
N THR A 62 -2.94 6.43 -28.83
CA THR A 62 -1.84 6.59 -29.80
C THR A 62 -2.25 6.16 -31.20
N SER A 63 -3.25 5.27 -31.32
CA SER A 63 -3.87 4.92 -32.59
C SER A 63 -5.31 4.40 -32.41
N PRO A 64 -6.26 4.78 -33.28
CA PRO A 64 -6.15 5.91 -34.22
C PRO A 64 -6.02 7.23 -33.46
N LEU A 65 -5.49 8.28 -34.08
CA LEU A 65 -5.42 9.59 -33.42
C LEU A 65 -6.81 10.22 -33.35
N ASN A 66 -7.07 11.00 -32.30
CA ASN A 66 -8.31 11.73 -32.15
C ASN A 66 -8.57 12.63 -33.38
N GLY A 67 -9.75 12.48 -33.99
CA GLY A 67 -10.13 13.21 -35.20
C GLY A 67 -9.65 12.60 -36.52
N SER A 68 -9.02 11.42 -36.52
CA SER A 68 -8.68 10.71 -37.77
C SER A 68 -9.94 10.38 -38.57
N THR A 69 -9.92 10.64 -39.88
CA THR A 69 -10.95 10.23 -40.83
C THR A 69 -10.48 9.02 -41.65
N ASP A 70 -11.42 8.27 -42.25
CA ASP A 70 -11.13 7.11 -43.12
C ASP A 70 -10.20 6.06 -42.48
N VAL A 71 -10.28 5.88 -41.16
CA VAL A 71 -9.54 4.83 -40.44
C VAL A 71 -10.04 3.45 -40.89
N SER A 72 -9.11 2.56 -41.25
CA SER A 72 -9.46 1.19 -41.64
C SER A 72 -10.32 0.51 -40.59
N ILE A 73 -11.38 -0.19 -41.02
CA ILE A 73 -12.30 -0.94 -40.15
C ILE A 73 -11.63 -2.11 -39.40
N THR A 74 -10.43 -2.49 -39.79
CA THR A 74 -9.63 -3.54 -39.14
C THR A 74 -8.60 -2.98 -38.15
N THR A 75 -8.60 -1.66 -37.92
CA THR A 75 -7.66 -1.00 -37.00
C THR A 75 -7.94 -1.37 -35.55
N ASN A 76 -6.89 -1.74 -34.82
CA ASN A 76 -6.96 -1.90 -33.37
C ASN A 76 -6.70 -0.58 -32.64
N LEU A 77 -7.25 -0.42 -31.43
CA LEU A 77 -6.93 0.68 -30.55
C LEU A 77 -5.59 0.43 -29.84
N SER A 78 -4.75 1.45 -29.75
CA SER A 78 -3.54 1.46 -28.92
C SER A 78 -3.43 2.75 -28.13
N TRP A 79 -2.87 2.69 -26.93
CA TRP A 79 -2.67 3.82 -26.03
C TRP A 79 -1.33 3.72 -25.32
N THR A 80 -0.89 4.82 -24.68
CA THR A 80 0.37 4.86 -23.93
C THR A 80 0.27 3.99 -22.67
N ALA A 81 1.25 3.13 -22.42
CA ALA A 81 1.26 2.35 -21.18
C ALA A 81 1.55 3.24 -19.96
N ILE A 82 0.87 2.99 -18.85
CA ILE A 82 1.08 3.63 -17.55
C ILE A 82 1.67 2.58 -16.60
N SER A 83 2.81 2.90 -15.96
CA SER A 83 3.64 1.91 -15.24
C SER A 83 2.97 1.34 -13.99
N ASP A 84 2.13 2.10 -13.31
CA ASP A 84 1.37 1.68 -12.13
C ASP A 84 -0.07 1.22 -12.48
N ALA A 85 -0.44 1.18 -13.77
CA ALA A 85 -1.73 0.65 -14.19
C ALA A 85 -1.71 -0.88 -14.30
N THR A 86 -2.62 -1.54 -13.59
CA THR A 86 -2.83 -2.99 -13.62
C THR A 86 -3.89 -3.42 -14.66
N GLY A 87 -4.61 -2.48 -15.24
CA GLY A 87 -5.63 -2.72 -16.26
C GLY A 87 -6.18 -1.42 -16.85
N TYR A 88 -6.94 -1.53 -17.94
CA TYR A 88 -7.56 -0.39 -18.64
C TYR A 88 -9.05 -0.67 -18.86
N LYS A 89 -9.89 0.34 -18.70
CA LYS A 89 -11.32 0.28 -19.02
C LYS A 89 -11.60 1.16 -20.23
N LEU A 90 -12.34 0.63 -21.21
CA LEU A 90 -12.83 1.39 -22.36
C LEU A 90 -14.32 1.68 -22.17
N THR A 91 -14.73 2.89 -22.52
CA THR A 91 -16.13 3.35 -22.43
C THR A 91 -16.50 4.13 -23.68
#